data_AF-U2UML8-F1
#
_entry.id   AF-U2UML8-F1
#
_cell.length_a   1.000
_cell.length_b   1.000
_cell.length_c   1.000
_cell.angle_alpha   90.00
_cell.angle_beta   90.00
_cell.angle_gamma   90.00
#
_symmetry.space_group_name_H-M   'P 1'
#
loop_
_entity.id
_entity.type
_entity.pdbx_description
1 polymer ?
#
loop_
_entity_poly.entity_id
_entity_poly.type
_entity_poly.pdbx_seq_one_letter_code
_entity_poly.pdbx_strand_id
1 'polypeptide(L)'
;MIKIDVDERKWEKIKEEHSEWYSDNILPNIRNAYEFIESQKSKSYSMKKYLELLKKIIDKGKDFIIQKELFLDYENKEIDKIIKIMKKKNKKSKSILEIRFEKLNISEEYLPNQLFCYKKLQTGNKNWNRHKLLSLIGIEICPYCQRNYISSYEENNDEKTTADLDHFYPKSLYPFLALSLYNFIPSCQICNSRFKGNKDTRDSVYLYEEGFDELGVKFRTSKEVISETLGERYSDFYVKIDYENLKNKEDGEKVKNSIENLGLDRVYKKSHNQYIQNLLYNIEKYPENYLENCVEMFESNVDKKKQLEEYFKDIVKEPYRKRIENGEPLAKLTKDILEEFNIKI
;
A
#
# COMPACT_ATOMS: atom_id res chain seq x y z
N MET A 1 6.23 -0.05 -5.25
CA MET A 1 5.17 0.60 -4.46
C MET A 1 4.73 1.84 -5.20
N ILE A 2 3.42 2.09 -5.31
CA ILE A 2 2.83 3.21 -6.04
C ILE A 2 2.28 4.21 -5.03
N LYS A 3 2.55 5.50 -5.24
CA LYS A 3 1.95 6.58 -4.46
C LYS A 3 0.43 6.55 -4.64
N ILE A 4 -0.29 6.65 -3.53
CA ILE A 4 -1.74 6.81 -3.53
C ILE A 4 -2.05 8.26 -3.89
N ASP A 5 -2.72 8.42 -5.01
CA ASP A 5 -3.30 9.67 -5.45
C ASP A 5 -4.80 9.44 -5.71
N VAL A 6 -5.64 10.26 -5.07
CA VAL A 6 -7.09 10.15 -5.15
C VAL A 6 -7.61 11.48 -5.65
N ASP A 7 -8.49 11.43 -6.65
CA ASP A 7 -9.16 12.61 -7.19
C ASP A 7 -9.69 13.50 -6.05
N GLU A 8 -9.35 14.79 -6.09
CA GLU A 8 -9.60 15.73 -4.99
C GLU A 8 -11.09 15.79 -4.61
N ARG A 9 -11.99 15.78 -5.61
CA ARG A 9 -13.44 15.82 -5.36
C ARG A 9 -13.92 14.54 -4.70
N LYS A 10 -13.41 13.38 -5.14
CA LYS A 10 -13.70 12.10 -4.48
C LYS A 10 -13.15 12.08 -3.06
N TRP A 11 -11.94 12.61 -2.85
CA TRP A 11 -11.29 12.61 -1.54
C TRP A 11 -12.01 13.50 -0.53
N GLU A 12 -12.46 14.69 -0.92
CA GLU A 12 -13.27 15.56 -0.06
C GLU A 12 -14.60 14.89 0.33
N LYS A 13 -15.28 14.26 -0.63
CA LYS A 13 -16.49 13.47 -0.36
C LYS A 13 -16.22 12.32 0.62
N ILE A 14 -15.11 11.60 0.44
CA ILE A 14 -14.71 10.51 1.35
C ILE A 14 -14.49 11.04 2.77
N LYS A 15 -13.79 12.18 2.92
CA LYS A 15 -13.56 12.79 4.23
C LYS A 15 -14.87 13.18 4.91
N GLU A 16 -15.77 13.81 4.17
CA GLU A 16 -17.09 14.21 4.66
C GLU A 16 -17.87 12.98 5.18
N GLU A 17 -18.16 12.02 4.30
CA GLU A 17 -18.95 10.83 4.66
C GLU A 17 -18.30 10.00 5.78
N HIS A 18 -16.97 9.85 5.75
CA HIS A 18 -16.27 9.08 6.78
C HIS A 18 -16.27 9.77 8.14
N SER A 19 -16.09 11.09 8.18
CA SER A 19 -16.10 11.88 9.42
C SER A 19 -17.49 11.90 10.06
N GLU A 20 -18.54 12.03 9.25
CA GLU A 20 -19.93 11.96 9.72
C GLU A 20 -20.25 10.58 10.29
N TRP A 21 -19.91 9.53 9.55
CA TRP A 21 -20.06 8.17 10.04
C TRP A 21 -19.31 7.95 11.37
N TYR A 22 -18.09 8.46 11.50
CA TYR A 22 -17.30 8.35 12.73
C TYR A 22 -17.95 9.12 13.89
N SER A 23 -18.50 10.31 13.60
CA SER A 23 -19.22 11.13 14.56
C SER A 23 -20.41 10.40 15.15
N ASP A 24 -21.18 9.70 14.32
CA ASP A 24 -22.42 9.06 14.76
C ASP A 24 -22.16 7.70 15.44
N ASN A 25 -21.16 6.97 14.96
CA ASN A 25 -20.97 5.56 15.34
C ASN A 25 -19.87 5.31 16.38
N ILE A 26 -18.96 6.27 16.58
CA ILE A 26 -17.73 6.07 17.37
C ILE A 26 -17.55 7.13 18.46
N LEU A 27 -17.67 8.42 18.13
CA LEU A 27 -17.47 9.51 19.10
C LEU A 27 -18.32 9.42 20.38
N PRO A 28 -19.61 9.01 20.35
CA PRO A 28 -20.41 8.92 21.57
C PRO A 28 -19.81 7.93 22.57
N ASN A 29 -19.31 6.78 22.10
CA ASN A 29 -18.66 5.79 22.95
C ASN A 29 -17.33 6.30 23.53
N ILE A 30 -16.60 7.13 22.77
CA ILE A 30 -15.36 7.77 23.25
C ILE A 30 -15.67 8.78 24.36
N ARG A 31 -16.73 9.59 24.22
CA ARG A 31 -17.18 10.55 25.25
C ARG A 31 -17.58 9.81 26.53
N ASN A 32 -18.41 8.77 26.41
CA ASN A 32 -18.82 7.94 27.55
C ASN A 32 -17.61 7.29 28.25
N ALA A 33 -16.65 6.77 27.48
CA ALA A 33 -15.43 6.21 28.02
C ALA A 33 -14.59 7.26 28.77
N TYR A 34 -14.44 8.46 28.21
CA TYR A 34 -13.73 9.56 28.84
C TYR A 34 -14.37 9.94 30.18
N GLU A 35 -15.68 10.22 30.20
CA GLU A 35 -16.41 10.60 31.41
C GLU A 35 -16.35 9.51 32.49
N PHE A 36 -16.56 8.25 32.10
CA PHE A 36 -16.49 7.11 33.02
C PHE A 36 -15.10 6.96 33.64
N ILE A 37 -14.05 6.99 32.81
CA ILE A 37 -12.66 6.86 33.27
C ILE A 37 -12.24 8.10 34.09
N GLU A 38 -12.73 9.27 33.73
CA GLU A 38 -12.46 10.52 34.43
C GLU A 38 -13.08 10.53 35.84
N SER A 39 -14.23 9.89 36.02
CA SER A 39 -14.88 9.77 37.35
C SER A 39 -14.11 8.89 38.36
N GLN A 40 -13.11 8.12 37.91
CA GLN A 40 -12.37 7.20 38.77
C GLN A 40 -11.42 7.95 39.73
N LYS A 41 -11.52 7.65 41.04
CA LYS A 41 -10.85 8.38 42.14
C LYS A 41 -9.31 8.43 42.06
N SER A 42 -8.67 7.38 41.56
CA SER A 42 -7.20 7.30 41.44
C SER A 42 -6.79 6.95 40.02
N LYS A 43 -6.16 7.91 39.33
CA LYS A 43 -5.70 7.76 37.95
C LYS A 43 -4.20 7.51 37.94
N SER A 44 -3.81 6.26 37.68
CA SER A 44 -2.41 5.92 37.40
C SER A 44 -1.88 6.68 36.17
N TYR A 45 -0.56 6.77 36.03
CA TYR A 45 0.09 7.43 34.90
C TYR A 45 -0.48 6.98 33.53
N SER A 46 -0.69 5.67 33.33
CA SER A 46 -1.25 5.14 32.09
C SER A 46 -2.71 5.55 31.86
N MET A 47 -3.52 5.65 32.92
CA MET A 47 -4.90 6.14 32.80
C MET A 47 -4.93 7.62 32.43
N LYS A 48 -4.04 8.43 33.02
CA LYS A 48 -3.90 9.85 32.66
C LYS A 48 -3.52 10.01 31.19
N LYS A 49 -2.55 9.24 30.70
CA LYS A 49 -2.15 9.25 29.28
C LYS A 49 -3.26 8.79 28.34
N TYR A 50 -4.07 7.83 28.75
CA TYR A 50 -5.23 7.42 27.97
C TYR A 50 -6.32 8.49 27.93
N LEU A 51 -6.62 9.14 29.06
CA LEU A 51 -7.56 10.26 29.13
C LEU A 51 -7.10 11.45 28.29
N GLU A 52 -5.81 11.80 28.30
CA GLU A 52 -5.24 12.85 27.45
C GLU A 52 -5.50 12.57 25.96
N LEU A 53 -5.34 11.32 25.51
CA LEU A 53 -5.66 10.90 24.15
C LEU A 53 -7.16 11.05 23.85
N LEU A 54 -8.02 10.49 24.70
CA LEU A 54 -9.47 10.56 24.49
C LEU A 54 -9.95 12.00 24.45
N LYS A 55 -9.43 12.87 25.33
CA LYS A 55 -9.73 14.30 25.33
C LYS A 55 -9.34 14.96 24.02
N LYS A 56 -8.11 14.72 23.54
CA LYS A 56 -7.65 15.25 22.24
C LYS A 56 -8.55 14.82 21.08
N ILE A 57 -9.08 13.60 21.11
CA ILE A 57 -10.02 13.11 20.10
C ILE A 57 -11.37 13.83 20.24
N ILE A 58 -11.89 13.97 21.46
CA ILE A 58 -13.15 14.67 21.73
C ILE A 58 -13.08 16.13 21.27
N ASP A 59 -11.98 16.82 21.59
CA ASP A 59 -11.75 18.22 21.24
C ASP A 59 -11.69 18.42 19.72
N LYS A 60 -11.10 17.47 18.99
CA LYS A 60 -11.06 17.46 17.52
C LYS A 60 -12.36 16.97 16.87
N GLY A 61 -13.22 16.28 17.63
CA GLY A 61 -14.49 15.76 17.15
C GLY A 61 -14.33 14.85 15.93
N LYS A 62 -15.17 15.07 14.91
CA LYS A 62 -15.23 14.24 13.70
C LYS A 62 -13.98 14.37 12.82
N ASP A 63 -13.29 15.50 12.92
CA ASP A 63 -12.14 15.82 12.07
C ASP A 63 -10.89 15.02 12.48
N PHE A 64 -10.87 14.43 13.68
CA PHE A 64 -9.74 13.62 14.14
C PHE A 64 -9.33 12.54 13.12
N ILE A 65 -10.29 11.85 12.52
CA ILE A 65 -9.99 10.70 11.65
C ILE A 65 -9.57 11.09 10.23
N ILE A 66 -9.73 12.34 9.83
CA ILE A 66 -9.41 12.85 8.49
C ILE A 66 -8.18 13.77 8.49
N GLN A 67 -7.40 13.79 9.57
CA GLN A 67 -6.19 14.62 9.65
C GLN A 67 -4.96 13.80 9.24
N LYS A 68 -4.26 14.29 8.21
CA LYS A 68 -3.02 13.67 7.72
C LYS A 68 -1.87 13.90 8.69
N GLU A 69 -1.84 15.04 9.37
CA GLU A 69 -0.76 15.46 10.28
C GLU A 69 -0.61 14.49 11.45
N LEU A 70 -1.69 13.80 11.82
CA LEU A 70 -1.60 12.71 12.78
C LEU A 70 -0.56 11.68 12.37
N PHE A 71 -0.33 11.45 11.08
CA PHE A 71 0.59 10.45 10.50
C PHE A 71 2.01 10.96 10.34
N LEU A 72 2.20 12.28 10.27
CA LEU A 72 3.47 12.90 9.89
C LEU A 72 4.26 13.38 11.12
N ASP A 73 3.58 13.77 12.20
CA ASP A 73 4.20 14.28 13.44
C ASP A 73 4.57 13.17 14.45
N TYR A 74 4.75 11.92 14.00
CA TYR A 74 4.92 10.78 14.91
C TYR A 74 6.28 10.68 15.62
N GLU A 75 7.20 11.63 15.41
CA GLU A 75 8.37 11.85 16.29
C GLU A 75 7.99 12.47 17.66
N ASN A 76 6.70 12.60 17.95
CA ASN A 76 6.25 13.13 19.22
C ASN A 76 6.37 12.09 20.36
N LYS A 77 7.26 12.38 21.33
CA LYS A 77 7.44 11.64 22.60
C LYS A 77 6.14 11.30 23.33
N GLU A 78 5.05 12.01 23.07
CA GLU A 78 3.72 11.73 23.64
C GLU A 78 3.09 10.45 23.08
N ILE A 79 3.19 10.22 21.77
CA ILE A 79 2.59 9.05 21.14
C ILE A 79 3.31 7.78 21.55
N ASP A 80 4.63 7.81 21.68
CA ASP A 80 5.40 6.66 22.16
C ASP A 80 4.98 6.26 23.58
N LYS A 81 4.62 7.22 24.43
CA LYS A 81 4.07 6.94 25.76
C LYS A 81 2.71 6.25 25.67
N ILE A 82 1.84 6.67 24.74
CA ILE A 82 0.53 6.06 24.48
C ILE A 82 0.69 4.63 23.95
N ILE A 83 1.53 4.44 22.94
CA ILE A 83 1.80 3.12 22.37
C ILE A 83 2.37 2.20 23.45
N LYS A 84 3.32 2.68 24.26
CA LYS A 84 3.92 1.90 25.34
C LYS A 84 2.89 1.36 26.33
N ILE A 85 1.83 2.12 26.64
CA ILE A 85 0.80 1.64 27.57
C ILE A 85 -0.19 0.66 26.93
N MET A 86 -0.39 0.74 25.60
CA MET A 86 -1.31 -0.12 24.83
C MET A 86 -0.62 -1.38 24.27
N LYS A 87 0.71 -1.37 24.15
CA LYS A 87 1.48 -2.43 23.53
C LYS A 87 1.45 -3.71 24.37
N LYS A 88 1.15 -4.82 23.69
CA LYS A 88 1.27 -6.19 24.23
C LYS A 88 2.64 -6.76 23.91
N LYS A 89 3.21 -7.57 24.81
CA LYS A 89 4.45 -8.31 24.54
C LYS A 89 4.24 -9.42 23.52
N ASN A 90 3.09 -10.09 23.58
CA ASN A 90 2.65 -11.12 22.65
C ASN A 90 1.11 -11.24 22.67
N LYS A 91 0.54 -12.09 21.81
CA LYS A 91 -0.92 -12.27 21.67
C LYS A 91 -1.65 -12.68 22.97
N LYS A 92 -0.97 -13.36 23.90
CA LYS A 92 -1.55 -13.85 25.17
C LYS A 92 -1.35 -12.87 26.32
N SER A 93 -0.43 -11.92 26.19
CA SER A 93 -0.10 -10.95 27.25
C SER A 93 -1.08 -9.78 27.28
N LYS A 94 -1.32 -9.26 28.48
CA LYS A 94 -2.02 -8.00 28.70
C LYS A 94 -1.06 -6.82 28.60
N SER A 95 -1.53 -5.74 28.02
CA SER A 95 -0.87 -4.42 28.01
C SER A 95 -0.90 -3.78 29.39
N ILE A 96 -0.13 -2.71 29.58
CA ILE A 96 -0.15 -1.94 30.84
C ILE A 96 -1.57 -1.41 31.10
N LEU A 97 -2.25 -0.94 30.06
CA LEU A 97 -3.60 -0.40 30.16
C LEU A 97 -4.61 -1.47 30.58
N GLU A 98 -4.59 -2.65 29.94
CA GLU A 98 -5.48 -3.77 30.30
C GLU A 98 -5.28 -4.24 31.75
N ILE A 99 -4.03 -4.35 32.21
CA ILE A 99 -3.74 -4.70 33.62
C ILE A 99 -4.33 -3.64 34.58
N ARG A 100 -4.36 -2.37 34.17
CA ARG A 100 -4.95 -1.29 34.98
C ARG A 100 -6.46 -1.33 34.97
N PHE A 101 -7.08 -1.62 33.83
CA PHE A 101 -8.52 -1.77 33.71
C PHE A 101 -9.01 -2.88 34.65
N GLU A 102 -8.35 -4.03 34.64
CA GLU A 102 -8.70 -5.15 35.53
C GLU A 102 -8.57 -4.80 37.01
N LYS A 103 -7.48 -4.14 37.39
CA LYS A 103 -7.27 -3.71 38.79
C LYS A 103 -8.31 -2.69 39.26
N LEU A 104 -8.86 -1.90 38.35
CA LEU A 104 -9.87 -0.88 38.64
C LEU A 104 -11.29 -1.35 38.33
N ASN A 105 -11.46 -2.61 37.92
CA ASN A 105 -12.73 -3.18 37.48
C ASN A 105 -13.45 -2.34 36.40
N ILE A 106 -12.69 -1.78 35.46
CA ILE A 106 -13.18 -1.01 34.31
C ILE A 106 -13.55 -1.99 33.20
N SER A 107 -14.72 -1.78 32.60
CA SER A 107 -15.22 -2.58 31.47
C SER A 107 -14.23 -2.61 30.30
N GLU A 108 -14.05 -3.80 29.71
CA GLU A 108 -13.18 -3.99 28.54
C GLU A 108 -13.68 -3.24 27.30
N GLU A 109 -14.96 -2.84 27.26
CA GLU A 109 -15.53 -2.06 26.15
C GLU A 109 -14.86 -0.69 25.96
N TYR A 110 -14.24 -0.16 27.03
CA TYR A 110 -13.50 1.10 26.99
C TYR A 110 -12.02 0.92 26.63
N LEU A 111 -11.58 -0.30 26.34
CA LEU A 111 -10.24 -0.54 25.82
C LEU A 111 -10.13 -0.01 24.38
N PRO A 112 -8.93 0.44 23.95
CA PRO A 112 -8.74 1.03 22.64
C PRO A 112 -9.24 0.17 21.47
N ASN A 113 -8.97 -1.14 21.49
CA ASN A 113 -9.40 -2.05 20.42
C ASN A 113 -10.94 -2.19 20.30
N GLN A 114 -11.67 -1.90 21.38
CA GLN A 114 -13.13 -1.93 21.41
C GLN A 114 -13.73 -0.56 21.09
N LEU A 115 -13.11 0.54 21.57
CA LEU A 115 -13.55 1.89 21.21
C LEU A 115 -13.34 2.20 19.73
N PHE A 116 -12.16 1.89 19.20
CA PHE A 116 -11.80 2.11 17.80
C PHE A 116 -12.08 0.87 16.95
N CYS A 117 -13.31 0.36 17.04
CA CYS A 117 -13.67 -0.93 16.47
C CYS A 117 -13.83 -0.89 14.93
N TYR A 118 -12.76 -1.23 14.21
CA TYR A 118 -12.75 -1.36 12.74
C TYR A 118 -13.86 -2.28 12.18
N LYS A 119 -14.32 -3.28 12.95
CA LYS A 119 -15.42 -4.16 12.50
C LYS A 119 -16.68 -3.37 12.18
N LYS A 120 -16.95 -2.26 12.88
CA LYS A 120 -18.10 -1.38 12.58
C LYS A 120 -18.07 -0.83 11.15
N LEU A 121 -16.88 -0.62 10.57
CA LEU A 121 -16.74 -0.20 9.16
C LEU A 121 -16.83 -1.38 8.18
N GLN A 122 -16.43 -2.59 8.61
CA GLN A 122 -16.52 -3.81 7.80
C GLN A 122 -17.96 -4.33 7.68
N THR A 123 -18.70 -4.30 8.79
CA THR A 123 -20.09 -4.77 8.90
C THR A 123 -21.07 -3.61 9.01
N GLY A 124 -20.66 -2.42 8.57
CA GLY A 124 -21.43 -1.18 8.68
C GLY A 124 -22.75 -1.25 7.90
N ASN A 125 -23.57 -0.21 8.07
CA ASN A 125 -24.81 -0.09 7.31
C ASN A 125 -24.53 -0.02 5.80
N LYS A 126 -25.60 -0.13 4.99
CA LYS A 126 -25.48 -0.06 3.53
C LYS A 126 -24.88 1.27 3.04
N ASN A 127 -24.98 2.35 3.82
CA ASN A 127 -24.63 3.70 3.39
C ASN A 127 -23.12 3.96 3.44
N TRP A 128 -22.42 3.53 4.50
CA TRP A 128 -20.96 3.70 4.59
C TRP A 128 -20.27 2.46 5.17
N ASN A 129 -19.44 1.83 4.34
CA ASN A 129 -18.69 0.64 4.68
C ASN A 129 -17.37 0.56 3.89
N ARG A 130 -16.54 -0.43 4.19
CA ARG A 130 -15.24 -0.61 3.55
C ARG A 130 -15.30 -0.67 2.01
N HIS A 131 -16.37 -1.27 1.45
CA HIS A 131 -16.49 -1.45 0.00
C HIS A 131 -16.77 -0.12 -0.69
N LYS A 132 -17.71 0.67 -0.14
CA LYS A 132 -18.01 2.02 -0.63
C LYS A 132 -16.77 2.91 -0.58
N LEU A 133 -16.03 2.87 0.53
CA LEU A 133 -14.78 3.61 0.68
C LEU A 133 -13.74 3.22 -0.39
N LEU A 134 -13.48 1.92 -0.56
CA LEU A 134 -12.51 1.42 -1.55
C LEU A 134 -12.91 1.73 -2.99
N SER A 135 -14.20 1.64 -3.29
CA SER A 135 -14.77 2.00 -4.59
C SER A 135 -14.58 3.49 -4.90
N LEU A 136 -14.83 4.38 -3.94
CA LEU A 136 -14.59 5.81 -4.08
C LEU A 136 -13.09 6.15 -4.20
N ILE A 137 -12.21 5.45 -3.48
CA ILE A 137 -10.75 5.60 -3.64
C ILE A 137 -10.33 5.26 -5.08
N GLY A 138 -10.93 4.23 -5.68
CA GLY A 138 -10.80 3.95 -7.11
C GLY A 138 -9.42 3.45 -7.55
N ILE A 139 -8.61 2.92 -6.63
CA ILE A 139 -7.32 2.31 -6.96
C ILE A 139 -7.55 0.85 -7.36
N GLU A 140 -7.15 0.50 -8.57
CA GLU A 140 -7.40 -0.83 -9.15
C GLU A 140 -6.21 -1.79 -9.05
N ILE A 141 -5.04 -1.31 -8.63
CA ILE A 141 -3.81 -2.11 -8.55
C ILE A 141 -3.20 -1.93 -7.18
N CYS A 142 -2.82 -3.05 -6.56
CA CYS A 142 -2.29 -3.05 -5.20
C CYS A 142 -1.07 -2.11 -5.11
N PRO A 143 -1.13 -0.99 -4.39
CA PRO A 143 -0.09 0.03 -4.38
C PRO A 143 1.15 -0.45 -3.61
N TYR A 144 1.02 -1.45 -2.74
CA TYR A 144 2.19 -2.09 -2.13
C TYR A 144 3.05 -2.85 -3.14
N CYS A 145 2.45 -3.80 -3.87
CA CYS A 145 3.21 -4.72 -4.69
C CYS A 145 3.15 -4.46 -6.18
N GLN A 146 2.18 -3.72 -6.71
CA GLN A 146 1.96 -3.57 -8.16
C GLN A 146 1.91 -4.91 -8.94
N ARG A 147 1.57 -6.02 -8.27
CA ARG A 147 1.50 -7.36 -8.89
C ARG A 147 0.08 -7.86 -9.11
N ASN A 148 -0.90 -7.31 -8.41
CA ASN A 148 -2.27 -7.80 -8.40
C ASN A 148 -3.25 -6.67 -8.61
N TYR A 149 -4.28 -6.95 -9.39
CA TYR A 149 -5.49 -6.13 -9.42
C TYR A 149 -6.22 -6.21 -8.07
N ILE A 150 -6.90 -5.12 -7.73
CA ILE A 150 -7.76 -4.94 -6.55
C ILE A 150 -9.06 -4.24 -6.97
N SER A 151 -9.71 -4.78 -8.00
CA SER A 151 -10.86 -4.19 -8.70
C SER A 151 -12.11 -4.08 -7.83
N SER A 152 -12.94 -3.09 -8.17
CA SER A 152 -14.32 -2.93 -7.71
C SER A 152 -15.30 -3.50 -8.74
N TYR A 153 -16.46 -3.95 -8.28
CA TYR A 153 -17.53 -4.51 -9.12
C TYR A 153 -18.89 -4.34 -8.44
N GLU A 154 -19.96 -4.44 -9.19
CA GLU A 154 -21.33 -4.39 -8.66
C GLU A 154 -21.87 -5.81 -8.43
N GLU A 155 -22.53 -6.00 -7.29
CA GLU A 155 -23.22 -7.24 -6.94
C GLU A 155 -24.53 -6.88 -6.22
N ASN A 156 -25.68 -7.26 -6.78
CA ASN A 156 -27.00 -6.99 -6.20
C ASN A 156 -27.27 -5.49 -5.90
N ASN A 157 -26.84 -4.58 -6.80
CA ASN A 157 -26.86 -3.12 -6.61
C ASN A 157 -26.00 -2.58 -5.46
N ASP A 158 -25.14 -3.43 -4.86
CA ASP A 158 -24.15 -3.02 -3.89
C ASP A 158 -22.75 -3.01 -4.54
N GLU A 159 -21.96 -1.98 -4.24
CA GLU A 159 -20.55 -1.94 -4.64
C GLU A 159 -19.75 -2.94 -3.80
N LYS A 160 -18.97 -3.79 -4.47
CA LYS A 160 -18.02 -4.74 -3.88
C LYS A 160 -16.62 -4.45 -4.39
N THR A 161 -15.65 -4.98 -3.68
CA THR A 161 -14.24 -4.87 -4.06
C THR A 161 -13.49 -6.13 -3.67
N THR A 162 -12.51 -6.48 -4.48
CA THR A 162 -11.53 -7.54 -4.20
C THR A 162 -10.40 -7.04 -3.29
N ALA A 163 -10.29 -5.72 -3.10
CA ALA A 163 -9.30 -5.12 -2.23
C ALA A 163 -9.58 -5.41 -0.74
N ASP A 164 -8.50 -5.59 0.00
CA ASP A 164 -8.48 -5.38 1.43
C ASP A 164 -8.22 -3.90 1.74
N LEU A 165 -8.76 -3.42 2.84
CA LEU A 165 -8.42 -2.14 3.43
C LEU A 165 -7.43 -2.41 4.58
N ASP A 166 -6.14 -2.37 4.25
CA ASP A 166 -5.06 -2.55 5.22
C ASP A 166 -4.92 -1.30 6.10
N HIS A 167 -4.37 -1.49 7.29
CA HIS A 167 -3.98 -0.40 8.18
C HIS A 167 -2.49 -0.24 8.08
N PHE A 168 -1.96 0.84 7.52
CA PHE A 168 -0.52 1.11 7.47
C PHE A 168 0.09 0.89 8.86
N TYR A 169 -0.31 1.73 9.82
CA TYR A 169 -0.09 1.47 11.24
C TYR A 169 -1.03 0.36 11.74
N PRO A 170 -0.51 -0.83 12.10
CA PRO A 170 -1.35 -1.95 12.47
C PRO A 170 -2.14 -1.63 13.74
N LYS A 171 -3.46 -1.85 13.71
CA LYS A 171 -4.35 -1.61 14.85
C LYS A 171 -3.95 -2.32 16.15
N SER A 172 -3.17 -3.40 16.07
CA SER A 172 -2.63 -4.09 17.25
C SER A 172 -1.60 -3.26 18.04
N LEU A 173 -0.97 -2.28 17.38
CA LEU A 173 0.01 -1.37 17.97
C LEU A 173 -0.56 0.06 18.08
N TYR A 174 -1.37 0.47 17.10
CA TYR A 174 -1.95 1.81 16.97
C TYR A 174 -3.48 1.76 16.91
N PRO A 175 -4.16 1.26 17.94
CA PRO A 175 -5.62 1.07 17.89
C PRO A 175 -6.37 2.39 17.68
N PHE A 176 -5.84 3.51 18.18
CA PHE A 176 -6.43 4.84 18.00
C PHE A 176 -6.45 5.34 16.55
N LEU A 177 -5.67 4.71 15.65
CA LEU A 177 -5.66 4.98 14.20
C LEU A 177 -6.46 3.95 13.42
N ALA A 178 -7.14 3.01 14.07
CA ALA A 178 -7.83 1.90 13.40
C ALA A 178 -8.98 2.36 12.48
N LEU A 179 -9.43 3.60 12.63
CA LEU A 179 -10.51 4.21 11.85
C LEU A 179 -10.07 5.52 11.20
N SER A 180 -8.77 5.83 11.20
CA SER A 180 -8.26 7.04 10.55
C SER A 180 -8.12 6.81 9.05
N LEU A 181 -8.64 7.74 8.25
CA LEU A 181 -8.70 7.63 6.79
C LEU A 181 -7.32 7.44 6.17
N TYR A 182 -6.35 8.24 6.63
CA TYR A 182 -4.96 8.22 6.21
C TYR A 182 -4.18 6.97 6.69
N ASN A 183 -4.78 6.13 7.54
CA ASN A 183 -4.23 4.82 7.89
C ASN A 183 -4.62 3.73 6.89
N PHE A 184 -5.63 3.99 6.06
CA PHE A 184 -6.19 2.97 5.19
C PHE A 184 -5.45 2.89 3.86
N ILE A 185 -4.94 1.70 3.55
CA ILE A 185 -4.25 1.41 2.30
C ILE A 185 -5.05 0.32 1.56
N PRO A 186 -5.65 0.63 0.39
CA PRO A 186 -6.16 -0.39 -0.51
C PRO A 186 -5.04 -1.37 -0.83
N SER A 187 -5.26 -2.66 -0.70
CA SER A 187 -4.20 -3.64 -0.91
C SER A 187 -4.75 -5.01 -1.28
N CYS A 188 -3.91 -5.85 -1.89
CA CYS A 188 -4.28 -7.24 -2.08
C CYS A 188 -4.12 -8.03 -0.77
N GLN A 189 -4.91 -9.08 -0.62
CA GLN A 189 -4.90 -9.95 0.57
C GLN A 189 -3.51 -10.51 0.89
N ILE A 190 -2.70 -10.79 -0.13
CA ILE A 190 -1.34 -11.32 0.04
C ILE A 190 -0.46 -10.29 0.77
N CYS A 191 -0.45 -9.03 0.32
CA CYS A 191 0.33 -7.97 0.95
C CYS A 191 -0.14 -7.69 2.38
N ASN A 192 -1.45 -7.49 2.55
CA ASN A 192 -2.06 -7.19 3.85
C ASN A 192 -1.89 -8.34 4.84
N SER A 193 -2.46 -9.51 4.52
CA SER A 193 -2.65 -10.58 5.50
C SER A 193 -1.48 -11.56 5.61
N ARG A 194 -0.70 -11.77 4.54
CA ARG A 194 0.39 -12.77 4.53
C ARG A 194 1.75 -12.16 4.79
N PHE A 195 2.06 -11.02 4.18
CA PHE A 195 3.38 -10.42 4.32
C PHE A 195 3.44 -9.39 5.45
N LYS A 196 2.64 -8.32 5.38
CA LYS A 196 2.68 -7.24 6.37
C LYS A 196 2.12 -7.69 7.72
N GLY A 197 0.88 -8.16 7.75
CA GLY A 197 0.19 -8.56 8.98
C GLY A 197 0.22 -7.46 10.03
N ASN A 198 0.74 -7.78 11.23
CA ASN A 198 0.82 -6.86 12.36
C ASN A 198 2.21 -6.23 12.54
N LYS A 199 3.11 -6.32 11.55
CA LYS A 199 4.43 -5.67 11.62
C LYS A 199 4.25 -4.16 11.69
N ASP A 200 5.09 -3.53 12.49
CA ASP A 200 5.12 -2.07 12.60
C ASP A 200 5.70 -1.47 11.31
N THR A 201 4.98 -0.53 10.70
CA THR A 201 5.42 0.12 9.46
C THR A 201 5.66 1.61 9.65
N ARG A 202 5.87 2.06 10.90
CA ARG A 202 6.22 3.46 11.18
C ARG A 202 7.40 3.93 10.33
N ASP A 203 8.44 3.12 10.24
CA ASP A 203 9.65 3.43 9.49
C ASP A 203 9.60 2.79 8.10
N SER A 204 8.46 2.85 7.42
CA SER A 204 8.27 2.33 6.06
C SER A 204 7.77 3.45 5.14
N VAL A 205 7.91 3.25 3.83
CA VAL A 205 7.42 4.20 2.81
C VAL A 205 5.92 4.41 2.95
N TYR A 206 5.50 5.65 3.22
CA TYR A 206 4.10 6.02 3.42
C TYR A 206 3.46 6.49 2.11
N LEU A 207 2.53 5.68 1.60
CA LEU A 207 2.07 5.80 0.21
C LEU A 207 1.25 7.06 -0.09
N TYR A 208 0.73 7.77 0.91
CA TYR A 208 0.06 9.06 0.69
C TYR A 208 1.04 10.24 0.56
N GLU A 209 2.35 9.99 0.60
CA GLU A 209 3.40 11.00 0.37
C GLU A 209 4.22 10.66 -0.87
N GLU A 210 4.67 9.42 -0.93
CA GLU A 210 5.61 8.98 -1.95
C GLU A 210 5.52 7.48 -2.23
N GLY A 211 5.86 7.11 -3.46
CA GLY A 211 6.04 5.74 -3.91
C GLY A 211 7.48 5.48 -4.31
N PHE A 212 7.71 4.34 -4.96
CA PHE A 212 9.05 3.97 -5.40
C PHE A 212 9.56 4.83 -6.56
N ASP A 213 8.66 5.35 -7.41
CA ASP A 213 9.06 6.22 -8.52
C ASP A 213 9.56 7.58 -8.02
N GLU A 214 8.86 8.20 -7.07
CA GLU A 214 9.23 9.48 -6.45
C GLU A 214 10.55 9.38 -5.70
N LEU A 215 10.78 8.25 -5.02
CA LEU A 215 12.02 7.97 -4.33
C LEU A 215 13.18 7.62 -5.28
N GLY A 216 12.92 7.28 -6.54
CA GLY A 216 13.95 6.82 -7.47
C GLY A 216 14.40 5.38 -7.27
N VAL A 217 13.58 4.56 -6.59
CA VAL A 217 13.78 3.12 -6.47
C VAL A 217 13.48 2.46 -7.81
N LYS A 218 14.35 1.56 -8.26
CA LYS A 218 14.26 0.91 -9.58
C LYS A 218 14.28 -0.61 -9.47
N PHE A 219 13.60 -1.30 -10.38
CA PHE A 219 13.89 -2.72 -10.62
C PHE A 219 15.11 -2.84 -11.53
N ARG A 220 16.00 -3.79 -11.22
CA ARG A 220 17.21 -4.07 -12.01
C ARG A 220 17.38 -5.57 -12.20
N THR A 221 17.95 -5.97 -13.33
CA THR A 221 18.42 -7.34 -13.50
C THR A 221 19.76 -7.58 -12.79
N SER A 222 20.02 -8.81 -12.40
CA SER A 222 21.38 -9.27 -12.10
C SER A 222 22.19 -9.27 -13.39
N LYS A 223 23.00 -8.22 -13.62
CA LYS A 223 23.84 -8.05 -14.83
C LYS A 223 24.66 -9.32 -15.13
N GLU A 224 24.49 -9.83 -16.36
CA GLU A 224 25.36 -10.73 -17.17
C GLU A 224 24.58 -11.39 -18.34
N VAL A 225 23.25 -11.20 -18.44
CA VAL A 225 22.38 -12.08 -19.24
C VAL A 225 21.84 -11.41 -20.51
N ILE A 226 22.72 -10.88 -21.37
CA ILE A 226 22.35 -10.70 -22.79
C ILE A 226 23.37 -11.42 -23.69
N SER A 227 24.67 -11.30 -23.43
CA SER A 227 25.68 -11.96 -24.28
C SER A 227 25.67 -13.50 -24.23
N GLU A 228 25.09 -14.12 -23.19
CA GLU A 228 25.05 -15.58 -23.02
C GLU A 228 23.64 -16.19 -23.15
N THR A 229 22.60 -15.40 -23.43
CA THR A 229 21.19 -15.84 -23.22
C THR A 229 20.61 -16.65 -24.38
N LEU A 230 21.36 -16.76 -25.47
CA LEU A 230 21.06 -17.69 -26.57
C LEU A 230 21.77 -19.06 -26.40
N GLY A 231 22.47 -19.30 -25.28
CA GLY A 231 23.12 -20.58 -24.99
C GLY A 231 23.18 -20.89 -23.49
N GLU A 232 22.33 -21.81 -23.04
CA GLU A 232 22.35 -22.54 -21.75
C GLU A 232 23.19 -21.95 -20.59
N ARG A 233 22.59 -21.04 -19.80
CA ARG A 233 22.51 -21.12 -18.32
C ARG A 233 21.66 -19.97 -17.74
N TYR A 234 20.35 -20.17 -17.78
CA TYR A 234 19.35 -19.32 -17.11
C TYR A 234 19.30 -19.47 -15.58
N SER A 235 20.29 -20.15 -14.96
CA SER A 235 20.27 -20.52 -13.54
C SER A 235 20.41 -19.33 -12.58
N ASP A 236 21.09 -18.26 -13.01
CA ASP A 236 21.51 -17.17 -12.12
C ASP A 236 20.80 -15.83 -12.39
N PHE A 237 19.88 -15.78 -13.35
CA PHE A 237 19.09 -14.58 -13.63
C PHE A 237 18.08 -14.28 -12.52
N TYR A 238 18.09 -13.05 -12.01
CA TYR A 238 17.03 -12.54 -11.15
C TYR A 238 16.82 -11.03 -11.24
N VAL A 239 15.59 -10.63 -10.94
CA VAL A 239 15.26 -9.22 -10.70
C VAL A 239 15.54 -8.85 -9.24
N LYS A 240 16.18 -7.70 -9.02
CA LYS A 240 16.35 -7.07 -7.70
C LYS A 240 15.70 -5.69 -7.66
N ILE A 241 15.36 -5.24 -6.46
CA ILE A 241 14.92 -3.88 -6.18
C ILE A 241 16.16 -3.09 -5.78
N ASP A 242 16.56 -2.14 -6.62
CA ASP A 242 17.71 -1.27 -6.44
C ASP A 242 17.27 0.07 -5.82
N TYR A 243 17.89 0.37 -4.69
CA TYR A 243 17.70 1.60 -3.92
C TYR A 243 19.05 2.12 -3.39
N GLU A 244 20.16 1.72 -4.01
CA GLU A 244 21.51 2.09 -3.58
C GLU A 244 21.82 3.58 -3.87
N ASN A 245 21.15 4.16 -4.87
CA ASN A 245 21.36 5.54 -5.32
C ASN A 245 20.43 6.56 -4.64
N LEU A 246 19.76 6.20 -3.55
CA LEU A 246 18.90 7.12 -2.82
C LEU A 246 19.74 8.24 -2.18
N LYS A 247 19.29 9.48 -2.34
CA LYS A 247 19.99 10.68 -1.85
C LYS A 247 20.03 10.77 -0.33
N ASN A 248 19.02 10.24 0.34
CA ASN A 248 18.84 10.29 1.78
C ASN A 248 18.91 8.88 2.39
N LYS A 249 19.67 8.76 3.48
CA LYS A 249 19.81 7.50 4.22
C LYS A 249 18.49 7.07 4.87
N GLU A 250 17.69 8.01 5.37
CA GLU A 250 16.40 7.73 5.99
C GLU A 250 15.42 7.07 5.00
N ASP A 251 15.36 7.58 3.78
CA ASP A 251 14.54 7.01 2.71
C ASP A 251 15.00 5.60 2.37
N GLY A 252 16.31 5.36 2.37
CA GLY A 252 16.88 4.02 2.19
C GLY A 252 16.44 3.03 3.27
N GLU A 253 16.37 3.47 4.53
CA GLU A 253 15.86 2.66 5.63
C GLU A 253 14.35 2.40 5.49
N LYS A 254 13.56 3.41 5.13
CA LYS A 254 12.12 3.26 4.86
C LYS A 254 11.85 2.29 3.72
N VAL A 255 12.59 2.38 2.62
CA VAL A 255 12.47 1.47 1.47
C VAL A 255 12.84 0.05 1.86
N LYS A 256 13.96 -0.13 2.57
CA LYS A 256 14.39 -1.45 3.05
C LYS A 256 13.33 -2.08 3.95
N ASN A 257 12.84 -1.34 4.94
CA ASN A 257 11.80 -1.81 5.87
C ASN A 257 10.51 -2.17 5.11
N SER A 258 10.09 -1.35 4.15
CA SER A 258 8.95 -1.66 3.26
C SER A 258 9.15 -2.98 2.52
N ILE A 259 10.31 -3.18 1.88
CA ILE A 259 10.64 -4.39 1.13
C ILE A 259 10.59 -5.62 2.04
N GLU A 260 11.19 -5.56 3.23
CA GLU A 260 11.23 -6.66 4.20
C GLU A 260 9.84 -6.97 4.79
N ASN A 261 9.09 -5.93 5.16
CA ASN A 261 7.75 -6.06 5.72
C ASN A 261 6.78 -6.72 4.73
N LEU A 262 6.87 -6.33 3.45
CA LEU A 262 6.00 -6.83 2.37
C LEU A 262 6.59 -8.02 1.60
N GLY A 263 7.82 -8.43 1.89
CA GLY A 263 8.53 -9.52 1.22
C GLY A 263 8.68 -9.32 -0.29
N LEU A 264 8.82 -8.07 -0.74
CA LEU A 264 8.80 -7.71 -2.16
C LEU A 264 9.97 -8.33 -2.92
N ASP A 265 11.18 -8.27 -2.35
CA ASP A 265 12.40 -8.88 -2.89
C ASP A 265 12.18 -10.36 -3.25
N ARG A 266 11.62 -11.14 -2.33
CA ARG A 266 11.40 -12.58 -2.48
C ARG A 266 10.38 -12.90 -3.57
N VAL A 267 9.24 -12.19 -3.57
CA VAL A 267 8.17 -12.48 -4.54
C VAL A 267 8.52 -12.02 -5.94
N TYR A 268 9.20 -10.87 -6.09
CA TYR A 268 9.64 -10.41 -7.40
C TYR A 268 10.72 -11.33 -7.96
N LYS A 269 11.74 -11.66 -7.16
CA LYS A 269 12.81 -12.59 -7.54
C LYS A 269 12.27 -13.97 -7.93
N LYS A 270 11.24 -14.48 -7.26
CA LYS A 270 10.74 -15.84 -7.53
C LYS A 270 9.69 -15.90 -8.66
N SER A 271 8.80 -14.91 -8.75
CA SER A 271 7.62 -15.01 -9.62
C SER A 271 7.80 -14.38 -11.00
N HIS A 272 8.72 -13.45 -11.17
CA HIS A 272 8.71 -12.57 -12.36
C HIS A 272 9.93 -12.69 -13.26
N ASN A 273 10.87 -13.59 -12.95
CA ASN A 273 12.02 -13.84 -13.79
C ASN A 273 11.61 -14.32 -15.19
N GLN A 274 10.67 -15.26 -15.29
CA GLN A 274 10.18 -15.76 -16.59
C GLN A 274 9.50 -14.65 -17.41
N TYR A 275 8.74 -13.77 -16.76
CA TYR A 275 8.11 -12.63 -17.43
C TYR A 275 9.17 -11.72 -18.07
N ILE A 276 10.23 -11.38 -17.33
CA ILE A 276 11.32 -10.54 -17.85
C ILE A 276 12.11 -11.26 -18.94
N GLN A 277 12.42 -12.54 -18.77
CA GLN A 277 13.11 -13.33 -19.80
C GLN A 277 12.31 -13.37 -21.10
N ASN A 278 10.99 -13.59 -21.03
CA ASN A 278 10.13 -13.56 -22.21
C ASN A 278 10.09 -12.16 -22.84
N LEU A 279 10.03 -11.10 -22.03
CA LEU A 279 10.08 -9.72 -22.51
C LEU A 279 11.37 -9.45 -23.30
N LEU A 280 12.53 -9.78 -22.72
CA LEU A 280 13.82 -9.55 -23.35
C LEU A 280 14.00 -10.45 -24.58
N TYR A 281 13.65 -11.73 -24.48
CA TYR A 281 13.70 -12.67 -25.59
C TYR A 281 12.84 -12.23 -26.76
N ASN A 282 11.62 -11.74 -26.51
CA ASN A 282 10.75 -11.25 -27.58
C ASN A 282 11.34 -10.00 -28.25
N ILE A 283 11.94 -9.09 -27.48
CA ILE A 283 12.55 -7.88 -28.04
C ILE A 283 13.82 -8.23 -28.83
N GLU A 284 14.61 -9.19 -28.36
CA GLU A 284 15.85 -9.63 -29.01
C GLU A 284 15.61 -10.51 -30.24
N LYS A 285 14.65 -11.46 -30.18
CA LYS A 285 14.35 -12.43 -31.25
C LYS A 285 13.67 -11.82 -32.45
N TYR A 286 13.00 -10.69 -32.27
CA TYR A 286 12.50 -9.87 -33.37
C TYR A 286 13.38 -8.61 -33.48
N PRO A 287 14.71 -8.76 -33.71
CA PRO A 287 15.56 -7.61 -33.89
C PRO A 287 15.12 -6.89 -35.16
N GLU A 288 15.38 -5.58 -35.23
CA GLU A 288 14.91 -4.73 -36.32
C GLU A 288 15.21 -5.34 -37.70
N ASN A 289 16.40 -5.91 -37.87
CA ASN A 289 16.84 -6.57 -39.10
C ASN A 289 16.01 -7.81 -39.50
N TYR A 290 15.45 -8.57 -38.54
CA TYR A 290 14.59 -9.73 -38.87
C TYR A 290 13.23 -9.26 -39.38
N LEU A 291 12.67 -8.22 -38.74
CA LEU A 291 11.41 -7.61 -39.17
C LEU A 291 11.57 -6.94 -40.55
N GLU A 292 12.69 -6.23 -40.76
CA GLU A 292 13.08 -5.67 -42.05
C GLU A 292 13.14 -6.77 -43.11
N ASN A 293 13.88 -7.85 -42.89
CA ASN A 293 13.96 -8.99 -43.83
C ASN A 293 12.58 -9.62 -44.11
N CYS A 294 11.71 -9.77 -43.11
CA CYS A 294 10.36 -10.26 -43.33
C CYS A 294 9.57 -9.31 -44.25
N VAL A 295 9.63 -8.01 -44.00
CA VAL A 295 8.97 -7.01 -44.84
C VAL A 295 9.55 -6.99 -46.26
N GLU A 296 10.86 -7.19 -46.41
CA GLU A 296 11.51 -7.29 -47.72
C GLU A 296 10.97 -8.44 -48.59
N MET A 297 10.53 -9.54 -47.96
CA MET A 297 9.96 -10.69 -48.67
C MET A 297 8.52 -10.46 -49.15
N PHE A 298 7.77 -9.57 -48.51
CA PHE A 298 6.33 -9.38 -48.77
C PHE A 298 5.98 -8.08 -49.50
N GLU A 299 6.84 -7.07 -49.47
CA GLU A 299 6.58 -5.78 -50.08
C GLU A 299 7.81 -5.28 -50.84
N SER A 300 7.61 -4.75 -52.04
CA SER A 300 8.69 -4.25 -52.91
C SER A 300 8.72 -2.72 -52.98
N ASN A 301 7.62 -2.07 -52.61
CA ASN A 301 7.52 -0.62 -52.53
C ASN A 301 8.23 -0.08 -51.27
N VAL A 302 9.21 0.81 -51.48
CA VAL A 302 10.08 1.35 -50.40
C VAL A 302 9.29 2.07 -49.31
N ASP A 303 8.27 2.86 -49.65
CA ASP A 303 7.49 3.61 -48.67
C ASP A 303 6.61 2.68 -47.82
N LYS A 304 6.00 1.67 -48.45
CA LYS A 304 5.23 0.65 -47.74
C LYS A 304 6.09 -0.27 -46.89
N LYS A 305 7.33 -0.57 -47.32
CA LYS A 305 8.30 -1.32 -46.50
C LYS A 305 8.56 -0.61 -45.18
N LYS A 306 8.94 0.67 -45.24
CA LYS A 306 9.17 1.47 -44.02
C LYS A 306 7.97 1.50 -43.09
N GLN A 307 6.76 1.68 -43.65
CA GLN A 307 5.53 1.63 -42.87
C GLN A 307 5.33 0.27 -42.19
N LEU A 308 5.50 -0.84 -42.91
CA LEU A 308 5.35 -2.18 -42.35
C LEU A 308 6.39 -2.49 -41.27
N GLU A 309 7.63 -2.06 -41.46
CA GLU A 309 8.70 -2.20 -40.45
C GLU A 309 8.32 -1.48 -39.15
N GLU A 310 7.83 -0.25 -39.24
CA GLU A 310 7.32 0.51 -38.08
C GLU A 310 6.14 -0.21 -37.43
N TYR A 311 5.16 -0.69 -38.21
CA TYR A 311 4.03 -1.46 -37.69
C TYR A 311 4.45 -2.73 -36.94
N PHE A 312 5.40 -3.50 -37.47
CA PHE A 312 5.88 -4.70 -36.81
C PHE A 312 6.67 -4.38 -35.53
N LYS A 313 7.50 -3.33 -35.55
CA LYS A 313 8.21 -2.83 -34.36
C LYS A 313 7.22 -2.42 -33.27
N ASP A 314 6.14 -1.74 -33.65
CA ASP A 314 5.07 -1.37 -32.72
C ASP A 314 4.36 -2.63 -32.19
N ILE A 315 3.93 -3.57 -33.03
CA ILE A 315 3.21 -4.78 -32.58
C ILE A 315 3.95 -5.55 -31.47
N VAL A 316 5.28 -5.68 -31.55
CA VAL A 316 6.09 -6.37 -30.54
C VAL A 316 6.14 -5.58 -29.22
N LYS A 317 6.17 -4.25 -29.28
CA LYS A 317 6.35 -3.35 -28.13
C LYS A 317 5.03 -2.91 -27.49
N GLU A 318 3.95 -2.85 -28.26
CA GLU A 318 2.63 -2.37 -27.89
C GLU A 318 2.07 -3.02 -26.60
N PRO A 319 2.19 -4.35 -26.38
CA PRO A 319 1.73 -4.96 -25.13
C PRO A 319 2.44 -4.41 -23.88
N TYR A 320 3.71 -4.02 -23.99
CA TYR A 320 4.48 -3.44 -22.89
C TYR A 320 4.19 -1.95 -22.73
N ARG A 321 4.04 -1.21 -23.84
CA ARG A 321 3.61 0.18 -23.84
C ARG A 321 2.26 0.34 -23.14
N LYS A 322 1.24 -0.42 -23.57
CA LYS A 322 -0.10 -0.41 -22.96
C LYS A 322 -0.08 -0.77 -21.49
N ARG A 323 0.71 -1.76 -21.09
CA ARG A 323 0.88 -2.11 -19.67
C ARG A 323 1.37 -0.91 -18.85
N ILE A 324 2.33 -0.16 -19.38
CA ILE A 324 2.91 1.00 -18.70
C ILE A 324 1.93 2.17 -18.67
N GLU A 325 1.33 2.51 -19.81
CA GLU A 325 0.38 3.63 -19.96
C GLU A 325 -0.89 3.43 -19.14
N ASN A 326 -1.44 2.21 -19.13
CA ASN A 326 -2.62 1.86 -18.34
C ASN A 326 -2.28 1.65 -16.84
N GLY A 327 -1.00 1.71 -16.47
CA GLY A 327 -0.54 1.49 -15.10
C GLY A 327 -0.74 0.05 -14.59
N GLU A 328 -0.96 -0.92 -15.48
CA GLU A 328 -1.28 -2.33 -15.20
C GLU A 328 -0.29 -3.01 -14.21
N PRO A 329 -0.64 -4.19 -13.65
CA PRO A 329 0.28 -4.97 -12.86
C PRO A 329 1.62 -5.15 -13.59
N LEU A 330 2.71 -4.96 -12.85
CA LEU A 330 4.09 -4.97 -13.31
C LEU A 330 4.51 -3.77 -14.17
N ALA A 331 3.67 -2.76 -14.42
CA ALA A 331 4.01 -1.58 -15.23
C ALA A 331 5.38 -0.97 -14.87
N LYS A 332 5.62 -0.67 -13.58
CA LYS A 332 6.92 -0.13 -13.15
C LYS A 332 8.08 -1.10 -13.40
N LEU A 333 7.89 -2.39 -13.11
CA LEU A 333 8.91 -3.41 -13.38
C LEU A 333 9.25 -3.43 -14.87
N THR A 334 8.24 -3.48 -15.74
CA THR A 334 8.40 -3.45 -17.20
C THR A 334 9.14 -2.19 -17.64
N LYS A 335 8.71 -1.01 -17.17
CA LYS A 335 9.34 0.28 -17.49
C LYS A 335 10.80 0.32 -17.07
N ASP A 336 11.11 -0.03 -15.83
CA ASP A 336 12.47 0.02 -15.29
C ASP A 336 13.41 -0.94 -16.04
N ILE A 337 12.94 -2.12 -16.45
CA ILE A 337 13.73 -3.06 -17.24
C ILE A 337 13.97 -2.54 -18.67
N LEU A 338 12.95 -1.99 -19.33
CA LEU A 338 13.12 -1.40 -20.66
C LEU A 338 14.12 -0.23 -20.63
N GLU A 339 14.04 0.62 -19.61
CA GLU A 339 15.00 1.70 -19.36
C GLU A 339 16.41 1.16 -19.11
N GLU A 340 16.57 0.08 -18.34
CA GLU A 340 17.87 -0.57 -18.07
C GLU A 340 18.59 -0.99 -19.36
N PHE A 341 17.84 -1.47 -20.35
CA PHE A 341 18.37 -1.93 -21.64
C PHE A 341 18.27 -0.90 -22.77
N ASN A 342 17.94 0.37 -22.47
CA ASN A 342 17.75 1.44 -23.45
C ASN A 342 16.75 1.10 -24.57
N ILE A 343 15.74 0.28 -24.27
CA ILE A 343 14.70 -0.10 -25.23
C ILE A 343 13.65 1.00 -25.25
N LYS A 344 13.56 1.69 -26.39
CA LYS A 344 12.51 2.69 -26.63
C LYS A 344 11.19 2.00 -26.93
N ILE A 345 10.17 2.35 -26.14
CA ILE A 345 8.77 1.99 -26.34
C ILE A 345 7.94 3.21 -26.62
#